data_AF-A0A973B0S9-F1
#
_entry.id   AF-A0A973B0S9-F1
#
_cell.length_a   1.000
_cell.length_b   1.000
_cell.length_c   1.000
_cell.angle_alpha   90.00
_cell.angle_beta   90.00
_cell.angle_gamma   90.00
#
_symmetry.space_group_name_H-M   'P 1'
#
loop_
_entity.id
_entity.type
_entity.pdbx_description
1 polymer ?
#
loop_
_entity_poly.entity_id
_entity_poly.type
_entity_poly.pdbx_seq_one_letter_code
_entity_poly.pdbx_strand_id
1 'polypeptide(L)'
;PERAAAWNEGRFEDFLPEHDADDLRANMIRTMRRIGLDHQGQRIVAASHGGASNTFLADVVGSPRRFFFNPGYTSISRVHVHPDGRFVLVSINDTAHTR
;
A
#
# COMPACT_ATOMS: atom_id res chain seq x y z
N PRO A 1 -2.54 19.25 17.10
CA PRO A 1 -3.40 18.53 18.06
C PRO A 1 -4.14 17.34 17.40
N GLU A 2 -4.91 17.60 16.35
CA GLU A 2 -5.76 16.59 15.69
C GLU A 2 -4.98 15.50 14.95
N ARG A 3 -3.94 15.87 14.17
CA ARG A 3 -3.05 14.89 13.50
C ARG A 3 -2.30 13.96 14.46
N ALA A 4 -1.87 14.49 15.61
CA ALA A 4 -1.16 13.70 16.63
C ALA A 4 -2.11 12.74 17.39
N ALA A 5 -3.35 13.17 17.63
CA ALA A 5 -4.38 12.31 18.19
C ALA A 5 -4.76 11.19 17.20
N ALA A 6 -5.03 11.54 15.94
CA ALA A 6 -5.32 10.57 14.87
C ALA A 6 -4.16 9.57 14.66
N TRP A 7 -2.91 9.97 14.87
CA TRP A 7 -1.77 9.06 14.90
C TRP A 7 -1.87 8.03 16.03
N ASN A 8 -2.08 8.48 17.26
CA ASN A 8 -2.14 7.62 18.44
C ASN A 8 -3.36 6.69 18.40
N GLU A 9 -4.44 7.12 17.77
CA GLU A 9 -5.69 6.38 17.64
C GLU A 9 -5.75 5.56 16.34
N GLY A 10 -4.69 5.62 15.53
CA GLY A 10 -4.60 4.91 14.26
C GLY A 10 -5.66 5.33 13.24
N ARG A 11 -6.24 6.53 13.35
CA ARG A 11 -7.24 7.08 12.41
C ARG A 11 -6.57 7.71 11.19
N PHE A 12 -5.79 6.91 10.47
CA PHE A 12 -5.03 7.41 9.32
C PHE A 12 -5.91 7.72 8.11
N GLU A 13 -7.10 7.11 8.02
CA GLU A 13 -8.08 7.35 6.97
C GLU A 13 -8.64 8.78 7.02
N ASP A 14 -8.61 9.43 8.19
CA ASP A 14 -9.00 10.85 8.36
C ASP A 14 -8.10 11.80 7.53
N PHE A 15 -6.95 11.32 7.05
CA PHE A 15 -6.03 12.09 6.20
C PHE A 15 -6.24 11.87 4.70
N LEU A 16 -7.15 10.97 4.30
CA LEU A 16 -7.43 10.73 2.90
C LEU A 16 -8.33 11.85 2.36
N PRO A 17 -7.99 12.45 1.20
CA PRO A 17 -8.91 13.34 0.52
C PRO A 17 -10.15 12.57 0.07
N GLU A 18 -11.26 13.26 -0.21
CA GLU A 18 -12.42 12.65 -0.83
C GLU A 18 -12.06 12.04 -2.20
N HIS A 19 -12.41 10.77 -2.41
CA HIS A 19 -12.15 10.02 -3.63
C HIS A 19 -13.05 8.78 -3.70
N ASP A 20 -13.18 8.21 -4.90
CA ASP A 20 -13.77 6.87 -5.05
C ASP A 20 -12.76 5.81 -4.60
N ALA A 21 -12.97 5.30 -3.40
CA ALA A 21 -12.07 4.37 -2.76
C ALA A 21 -12.16 2.95 -3.35
N ASP A 22 -13.32 2.55 -3.86
CA ASP A 22 -13.51 1.21 -4.42
C ASP A 22 -12.91 1.15 -5.83
N ASP A 23 -13.07 2.21 -6.61
CA ASP A 23 -12.38 2.38 -7.89
C ASP A 23 -10.86 2.44 -7.72
N LEU A 24 -10.36 3.20 -6.73
CA LEU A 24 -8.93 3.25 -6.43
C LEU A 24 -8.39 1.85 -6.09
N ARG A 25 -9.09 1.12 -5.21
CA ARG A 25 -8.72 -0.24 -4.81
C ARG A 25 -8.70 -1.18 -6.01
N ALA A 26 -9.77 -1.24 -6.79
CA ALA A 26 -9.86 -2.10 -7.96
C ALA A 26 -8.75 -1.77 -8.98
N ASN A 27 -8.49 -0.48 -9.21
CA ASN A 27 -7.44 -0.04 -10.11
C ASN A 27 -6.03 -0.43 -9.64
N MET A 28 -5.73 -0.24 -8.35
CA MET A 28 -4.43 -0.61 -7.77
C MET A 28 -4.17 -2.11 -7.89
N ILE A 29 -5.14 -2.95 -7.53
CA ILE A 29 -5.03 -4.41 -7.59
C ILE A 29 -4.78 -4.87 -9.03
N ARG A 30 -5.62 -4.40 -9.96
CA ARG A 30 -5.51 -4.73 -11.39
C ARG A 30 -4.14 -4.32 -11.94
N THR A 31 -3.69 -3.10 -11.62
CA THR A 31 -2.43 -2.55 -12.13
C THR A 31 -1.23 -3.31 -11.59
N MET A 32 -1.15 -3.51 -10.27
CA MET A 32 -0.05 -4.24 -9.65
C MET A 32 -0.01 -5.71 -10.07
N ARG A 33 -1.18 -6.35 -10.26
CA ARG A 33 -1.25 -7.74 -10.74
C ARG A 33 -0.74 -7.84 -12.16
N ARG A 34 -1.20 -6.97 -13.06
CA ARG A 34 -0.73 -6.93 -14.45
C ARG A 34 0.79 -6.73 -14.51
N ILE A 35 1.30 -5.71 -13.83
CA ILE A 35 2.75 -5.44 -13.77
C ILE A 35 3.52 -6.66 -13.24
N GLY A 36 3.05 -7.29 -12.16
CA GLY A 36 3.72 -8.46 -11.61
C GLY A 36 3.74 -9.65 -12.57
N LEU A 37 2.61 -9.92 -13.25
CA LEU A 37 2.49 -11.03 -14.20
C LEU A 37 3.30 -10.79 -15.49
N ASP A 38 3.36 -9.56 -15.99
CA ASP A 38 4.12 -9.19 -17.20
C ASP A 38 5.65 -9.26 -16.97
N HIS A 39 6.10 -9.27 -15.71
CA HIS A 39 7.51 -9.17 -15.33
C HIS A 39 7.93 -10.24 -14.31
N GLN A 40 7.42 -11.47 -14.44
CA GLN A 40 7.78 -12.59 -13.56
C GLN A 40 9.30 -12.82 -13.49
N GLY A 41 9.81 -13.06 -12.28
CA GLY A 41 11.25 -13.24 -12.01
C GLY A 41 12.07 -11.95 -11.95
N GLN A 42 11.49 -10.79 -12.27
CA GLN A 42 12.17 -9.50 -12.20
C GLN A 42 11.88 -8.77 -10.89
N ARG A 43 12.69 -7.75 -10.58
CA ARG A 43 12.43 -6.82 -9.47
C ARG A 43 11.97 -5.49 -10.03
N ILE A 44 10.78 -5.07 -9.62
CA ILE A 44 10.12 -3.85 -10.09
C ILE A 44 10.03 -2.86 -8.92
N VAL A 45 10.23 -1.58 -9.21
CA VAL A 45 9.95 -0.49 -8.26
C VAL A 45 8.78 0.32 -8.81
N ALA A 46 7.74 0.46 -8.00
CA ALA A 46 6.62 1.36 -8.26
C ALA A 46 6.61 2.45 -7.18
N ALA A 47 6.59 3.71 -7.60
CA ALA A 47 6.48 4.86 -6.71
C ALA A 47 5.07 5.42 -6.79
N SER A 48 4.48 5.74 -5.63
CA SER A 48 3.13 6.29 -5.52
C SER A 48 2.98 7.08 -4.22
N HIS A 49 1.74 7.43 -3.88
CA HIS A 49 1.37 8.14 -2.66
C HIS A 49 0.99 7.17 -1.54
N GLY A 50 1.12 7.64 -0.30
CA GLY A 50 0.84 6.84 0.90
C GLY A 50 -0.55 6.20 0.92
N GLY A 51 -1.58 6.93 0.46
CA GLY A 51 -2.96 6.43 0.40
C GLY A 51 -3.18 5.33 -0.64
N ALA A 52 -2.63 5.49 -1.84
CA ALA A 52 -2.72 4.47 -2.88
C ALA A 52 -1.97 3.20 -2.49
N SER A 53 -0.75 3.34 -1.95
CA SER A 53 0.04 2.22 -1.46
C SER A 53 -0.63 1.49 -0.30
N ASN A 54 -1.19 2.23 0.67
CA ASN A 54 -1.97 1.65 1.77
C ASN A 54 -3.19 0.88 1.25
N THR A 55 -3.94 1.46 0.30
CA THR A 55 -5.13 0.82 -0.28
C THR A 55 -4.79 -0.52 -0.92
N PHE A 56 -3.69 -0.59 -1.67
CA PHE A 56 -3.18 -1.84 -2.22
C PHE A 56 -2.77 -2.83 -1.13
N LEU A 57 -1.93 -2.40 -0.18
CA LEU A 57 -1.43 -3.28 0.88
C LEU A 57 -2.56 -3.78 1.79
N ALA A 58 -3.60 -2.98 2.00
CA ALA A 58 -4.79 -3.34 2.75
C ALA A 58 -5.53 -4.52 2.09
N ASP A 59 -5.68 -4.50 0.75
CA ASP A 59 -6.22 -5.64 0.01
C ASP A 59 -5.34 -6.88 0.16
N VAL A 60 -4.03 -6.73 0.02
CA VAL A 60 -3.06 -7.85 0.12
C VAL A 60 -3.17 -8.58 1.46
N VAL A 61 -3.37 -7.85 2.57
CA VAL A 61 -3.47 -8.44 3.91
C VAL A 61 -4.90 -8.71 4.37
N GLY A 62 -5.91 -8.43 3.55
CA GLY A 62 -7.33 -8.55 3.94
C GLY A 62 -7.74 -7.60 5.06
N SER A 63 -7.11 -6.43 5.17
CA SER A 63 -7.43 -5.42 6.17
C SER A 63 -8.84 -4.87 5.96
N PRO A 64 -9.65 -4.70 7.03
CA PRO A 64 -10.93 -4.01 6.94
C PRO A 64 -10.76 -2.48 6.73
N ARG A 65 -9.56 -1.96 6.97
CA ARG A 65 -9.19 -0.54 6.81
C ARG A 65 -8.35 -0.35 5.57
N ARG A 66 -8.65 0.69 4.79
CA ARG A 66 -7.95 1.04 3.54
C ARG A 66 -6.64 1.75 3.83
N PHE A 67 -6.53 2.42 4.98
CA PHE A 67 -5.31 3.06 5.45
C PHE A 67 -5.03 2.63 6.89
N PHE A 68 -4.18 1.61 7.06
CA PHE A 68 -4.01 0.92 8.34
C PHE A 68 -2.67 1.18 9.03
N PHE A 69 -1.74 1.85 8.34
CA PHE A 69 -0.48 2.29 8.94
C PHE A 69 -0.08 3.66 8.39
N ASN A 70 0.63 4.46 9.18
CA ASN A 70 1.22 5.69 8.66
C ASN A 70 2.51 5.41 7.86
N PRO A 71 2.56 5.67 6.56
CA PRO A 71 3.76 5.49 5.76
C PRO A 71 4.80 6.56 6.12
N GLY A 72 6.03 6.11 6.40
CA GLY A 72 7.20 6.99 6.46
C GLY A 72 7.48 7.57 5.08
N TYR A 73 8.01 8.80 5.04
CA TYR A 73 8.43 9.40 3.78
C TYR A 73 9.52 8.52 3.14
N THR A 74 9.39 8.27 1.83
CA THR A 74 10.22 7.32 1.07
C THR A 74 10.31 5.90 1.65
N SER A 75 9.39 5.49 2.53
CA SER A 75 9.35 4.13 3.04
C SER A 75 9.13 3.10 1.93
N ILE A 76 9.68 1.90 2.12
CA ILE A 76 9.60 0.81 1.13
C ILE A 76 8.68 -0.29 1.66
N SER A 77 7.76 -0.76 0.82
CA SER A 77 6.97 -1.97 1.08
C SER A 77 7.21 -2.97 -0.05
N ARG A 78 7.26 -4.27 0.28
CA ARG A 78 7.61 -5.34 -0.65
C ARG A 78 6.53 -6.40 -0.67
N VAL A 79 6.11 -6.75 -1.88
CA VAL A 79 5.12 -7.79 -2.17
C VAL A 79 5.66 -8.65 -3.31
N HIS A 80 5.51 -9.97 -3.22
CA HIS A 80 5.73 -10.88 -4.33
C HIS A 80 4.42 -11.12 -5.08
N VAL A 81 4.50 -11.24 -6.41
CA VAL A 81 3.37 -11.62 -7.27
C VAL A 81 3.64 -13.02 -7.78
N HIS A 82 2.83 -13.99 -7.35
CA HIS A 82 2.94 -15.37 -7.83
C HIS A 82 2.37 -15.50 -9.26
N PRO A 83 2.77 -16.55 -10.02
CA PRO A 83 2.27 -16.79 -11.37
C PRO A 83 0.74 -16.93 -11.48
N ASP A 84 0.08 -17.32 -10.40
CA ASP A 84 -1.39 -17.40 -10.31
C ASP A 84 -2.07 -16.08 -9.91
N GLY A 85 -1.31 -14.98 -9.85
CA GLY A 85 -1.81 -13.64 -9.57
C GLY A 85 -2.03 -13.35 -8.09
N ARG A 86 -1.65 -14.26 -7.18
CA ARG A 86 -1.66 -14.01 -5.73
C ARG A 86 -0.56 -13.02 -5.33
N PHE A 87 -0.88 -12.17 -4.37
CA PHE A 87 0.08 -11.29 -3.71
C PHE A 87 0.53 -11.91 -2.39
N VAL A 88 1.84 -11.89 -2.14
CA VAL A 88 2.43 -12.33 -0.86
C VAL A 88 3.21 -11.17 -0.26
N LEU A 89 2.77 -10.69 0.89
CA LEU A 89 3.44 -9.62 1.60
C LEU A 89 4.80 -10.08 2.14
N VAL A 90 5.83 -9.25 1.98
CA VAL A 90 7.18 -9.50 2.50
C VAL A 90 7.56 -8.51 3.60
N SER A 91 7.36 -7.22 3.37
CA SER A 91 7.55 -6.18 4.39
C SER A 91 6.72 -4.93 4.08
N ILE A 92 6.47 -4.12 5.11
CA ILE A 92 5.72 -2.86 5.02
C ILE A 92 6.51 -1.77 5.72
N ASN A 93 6.55 -0.59 5.12
CA ASN A 93 7.02 0.65 5.74
C ASN A 93 8.48 0.63 6.23
N ASP A 94 9.38 -0.03 5.49
CA ASP A 94 10.81 -0.06 5.81
C ASP A 94 11.45 1.33 5.62
N THR A 95 11.94 1.93 6.70
CA THR A 95 12.60 3.26 6.71
C THR A 95 14.07 3.20 7.12
N ALA A 96 14.67 2.01 7.18
CA ALA A 96 16.05 1.84 7.65
C ALA A 96 17.08 2.66 6.84
N HIS A 97 16.76 3.01 5.59
CA HIS A 97 17.61 3.78 4.68
C HIS A 97 17.49 5.30 4.82
N THR A 98 16.50 5.81 5.56
CA THR A 98 16.23 7.25 5.70
C THR A 98 16.90 7.87 6.94
N ARG A 99 18.03 7.31 7.38
CA ARG A 99 18.79 7.75 8.55
C ARG A 99 20.08 8.43 8.14
#